data_AF-A0A4Y2JYW2-F1
#
_entry.id   AF-A0A4Y2JYW2-F1
#
_cell.length_a   1.000
_cell.length_b   1.000
_cell.length_c   1.000
_cell.angle_alpha   90.00
_cell.angle_beta   90.00
_cell.angle_gamma   90.00
#
_symmetry.space_group_name_H-M   'P 1'
#
loop_
_entity.id
_entity.type
_entity.pdbx_description
1 polymer ?
#
loop_
_entity_poly.entity_id
_entity_poly.type
_entity_poly.pdbx_seq_one_letter_code
_entity_poly.pdbx_strand_id
1 'polypeptide(L)'
;MIARDIAEFAIEILNRNDVENDYLNRICSSDESNFHVSGMVNSHNVRIWGSENPHVSEQLQRDSPKVNVWCGLMHNNWAVSLHGKKHYR
;
A
#
# COMPACT_ATOMS: atom_id res chain seq x y z
N MET A 1 11.86 -22.22 -3.08
CA MET A 1 12.86 -21.22 -2.65
C MET A 1 12.16 -20.10 -1.89
N ILE A 2 11.37 -19.24 -2.54
CA ILE A 2 10.66 -18.10 -1.91
C ILE A 2 9.84 -18.45 -0.65
N ALA A 3 9.04 -19.52 -0.67
CA ALA A 3 8.22 -19.90 0.50
C ALA A 3 9.06 -20.34 1.71
N ARG A 4 10.26 -20.90 1.47
CA ARG A 4 11.18 -21.29 2.53
C ARG A 4 11.79 -20.07 3.19
N ASP A 5 12.18 -19.08 2.39
CA ASP A 5 12.81 -17.86 2.88
C ASP A 5 11.84 -17.04 3.76
N ILE A 6 10.56 -16.98 3.38
CA ILE A 6 9.51 -16.33 4.19
C ILE A 6 9.33 -17.05 5.53
N ALA A 7 9.31 -18.39 5.52
CA ALA A 7 9.15 -19.18 6.74
C ALA A 7 10.36 -19.03 7.68
N GLU A 8 11.58 -19.04 7.15
CA GLU A 8 12.80 -18.84 7.94
C GLU A 8 12.82 -17.44 8.58
N PHE A 9 12.48 -16.39 7.84
CA PHE A 9 12.35 -15.03 8.36
C PHE A 9 11.31 -14.93 9.49
N ALA A 10 10.13 -15.52 9.29
CA ALA A 10 9.07 -15.50 10.30
C ALA A 10 9.51 -16.17 11.62
N ILE A 11 10.17 -17.33 11.52
CA ILE A 11 10.70 -18.05 12.69
C ILE A 11 11.76 -17.21 13.41
N GLU A 12 12.66 -16.57 12.68
CA GLU A 12 13.70 -15.72 13.26
C GLU A 12 13.12 -14.53 14.04
N ILE A 13 12.15 -13.83 13.46
CA ILE A 13 11.51 -12.68 14.11
C ILE A 13 10.74 -13.11 15.36
N LEU A 14 10.04 -14.25 15.31
CA LEU A 14 9.34 -14.82 16.47
C LEU A 14 10.32 -15.13 17.62
N ASN A 15 11.42 -15.84 17.33
CA ASN A 15 12.42 -16.20 18.33
C ASN A 15 13.05 -14.96 18.98
N ARG A 16 13.32 -13.89 18.22
CA ARG A 16 13.87 -12.64 18.76
C ARG A 16 12.87 -11.93 19.67
N ASN A 17 11.59 -11.92 19.30
CA ASN A 17 10.54 -11.33 20.13
C ASN A 17 10.32 -12.10 21.45
N ASP A 18 10.51 -13.42 21.46
CA ASP A 18 10.39 -14.23 22.67
C ASP A 18 11.56 -14.03 23.67
N VAL A 19 12.74 -13.71 23.17
CA VAL A 19 13.95 -13.51 24.00
C VAL A 19 14.08 -12.08 24.49
N GLU A 20 13.74 -11.12 23.64
CA GLU A 20 13.95 -9.70 23.91
C GLU A 20 12.62 -8.98 24.06
N ASN A 21 12.29 -8.61 25.30
CA ASN A 21 11.16 -7.73 25.57
C ASN A 21 11.27 -6.46 24.70
N ASP A 22 10.17 -6.07 24.08
CA ASP A 22 10.06 -4.89 23.21
C ASP A 22 10.87 -4.95 21.90
N TYR A 23 11.27 -6.14 21.43
CA TYR A 23 11.96 -6.28 20.12
C TYR A 23 11.18 -5.61 18.99
N LEU A 24 9.89 -5.94 18.85
CA LEU A 24 9.02 -5.39 17.80
C LEU A 24 8.79 -3.88 17.94
N ASN A 25 8.89 -3.33 19.16
CA ASN A 25 8.70 -1.90 19.38
C ASN A 25 9.83 -1.05 18.79
N ARG A 26 10.97 -1.68 18.47
CA ARG A 26 12.12 -1.04 17.83
C ARG A 26 12.16 -1.23 16.31
N ILE A 27 11.21 -1.96 15.74
CA ILE A 27 11.08 -2.14 14.30
C ILE A 27 10.22 -1.00 13.74
N CYS A 28 10.75 -0.35 12.70
CA CYS A 28 10.00 0.61 11.88
C CYS A 28 9.61 -0.07 10.57
N SER A 29 8.30 -0.17 10.30
CA SER A 29 7.78 -0.63 9.01
C SER A 29 7.43 0.58 8.17
N SER A 30 7.87 0.60 6.90
CA SER A 30 7.57 1.68 5.97
C SER A 30 7.14 1.15 4.61
N ASP A 31 6.27 1.90 3.93
CA ASP A 31 5.81 1.58 2.58
C ASP A 31 5.54 2.85 1.76
N GLU A 32 5.48 2.69 0.44
CA GLU A 32 5.17 3.73 -0.54
C GLU A 32 3.88 3.37 -1.29
N SER A 33 2.92 4.29 -1.32
CA SER A 33 1.69 4.13 -2.10
C SER A 33 1.36 5.37 -2.93
N ASN A 34 0.80 5.15 -4.12
CA ASN A 34 0.42 6.21 -5.05
C ASN A 34 -1.11 6.39 -5.06
N PHE A 35 -1.55 7.63 -4.83
CA PHE A 35 -2.95 8.00 -4.83
C PHE A 35 -3.27 8.95 -5.98
N HIS A 36 -4.38 8.71 -6.67
CA HIS A 36 -4.91 9.62 -7.68
C HIS A 36 -5.70 10.73 -6.99
N VAL A 37 -5.42 12.00 -7.33
CA VAL A 37 -6.08 13.16 -6.73
C VAL A 37 -7.44 13.45 -7.37
N SER A 38 -7.75 12.83 -8.51
CA SER A 38 -9.01 13.07 -9.23
C SER A 38 -10.26 12.53 -8.53
N GLY A 39 -10.13 11.84 -7.38
CA GLY A 39 -11.26 11.20 -6.69
C GLY A 39 -11.89 10.03 -7.45
N MET A 40 -11.39 9.73 -8.65
CA MET A 40 -11.82 8.57 -9.44
C MET A 40 -11.18 7.31 -8.88
N VAL A 41 -12.02 6.35 -8.51
CA VAL A 41 -11.56 4.99 -8.22
C VAL A 41 -11.12 4.36 -9.53
N ASN A 42 -9.93 3.76 -9.54
CA ASN A 42 -9.49 2.97 -10.69
C ASN A 42 -10.39 1.73 -10.79
N SER A 43 -11.42 1.80 -11.63
CA SER A 43 -12.41 0.74 -11.83
C SER A 43 -11.92 -0.42 -12.68
N HIS A 44 -10.60 -0.55 -12.89
CA HIS A 44 -10.00 -1.62 -13.70
C HIS A 44 -10.37 -3.04 -13.22
N ASN A 45 -10.70 -3.20 -11.93
CA ASN A 45 -11.17 -4.46 -11.35
C ASN A 45 -12.62 -4.39 -10.85
N VAL A 46 -13.37 -3.33 -11.17
CA VAL A 46 -14.79 -3.24 -10.81
C VAL A 46 -15.56 -4.18 -11.72
N ARG A 47 -16.09 -5.25 -11.13
CA ARG A 47 -16.95 -6.20 -11.82
C ARG A 47 -18.39 -5.93 -11.43
N ILE A 48 -19.12 -5.26 -12.32
CA ILE A 48 -20.54 -5.00 -12.16
C ILE A 48 -21.29 -6.28 -12.56
N TRP A 49 -22.02 -6.88 -11.61
CA TRP A 49 -22.88 -8.04 -11.88
C TRP A 49 -24.33 -7.58 -12.01
N GLY A 50 -25.02 -7.99 -13.08
CA GLY A 50 -26.42 -7.69 -13.34
C GLY A 50 -27.01 -8.69 -14.33
N SER A 51 -28.34 -8.84 -14.33
CA SER A 51 -29.05 -9.71 -15.28
C SER A 51 -29.06 -9.16 -16.71
N GLU A 52 -28.84 -7.84 -16.85
CA GLU A 52 -28.70 -7.13 -18.12
C GLU A 52 -27.32 -6.48 -18.19
N ASN A 53 -26.77 -6.33 -19.40
CA ASN A 53 -25.47 -5.72 -19.62
C ASN A 53 -25.50 -4.24 -19.18
N PRO A 54 -24.76 -3.82 -18.13
CA PRO A 54 -24.69 -2.43 -17.78
C PRO A 54 -23.93 -1.71 -18.91
N HIS A 55 -24.63 -0.90 -19.71
CA HIS A 55 -24.06 -0.04 -20.75
C HIS A 55 -23.18 1.11 -20.19
N VAL A 56 -22.58 0.90 -19.03
CA VAL A 56 -21.71 1.84 -18.34
C VAL A 56 -20.29 1.66 -18.88
N SER A 57 -19.94 2.47 -19.87
CA SER A 57 -18.54 2.70 -20.23
C SER A 57 -17.99 3.84 -19.39
N GLU A 58 -17.36 3.55 -18.26
CA GLU A 58 -16.61 4.58 -17.54
C GLU A 58 -15.28 4.87 -18.26
N GLN A 59 -15.09 6.12 -18.66
CA GLN A 59 -13.87 6.57 -19.29
C GLN A 59 -12.79 6.71 -18.22
N LEU A 60 -11.87 5.75 -18.13
CA LEU A 60 -10.75 5.81 -17.19
C LEU A 60 -9.86 7.02 -17.52
N GLN A 61 -9.86 8.05 -16.67
CA GLN A 61 -8.94 9.18 -16.80
C GLN A 61 -7.51 8.69 -16.50
N ARG A 62 -6.72 8.47 -17.55
CA ARG A 62 -5.38 7.86 -17.45
C ARG A 62 -4.33 8.79 -16.81
N ASP A 63 -4.49 10.10 -16.98
CA ASP A 63 -3.49 11.11 -16.61
C ASP A 63 -3.98 12.08 -15.53
N SER A 64 -4.56 11.55 -14.45
CA SER A 64 -4.85 12.40 -13.28
C SER A 64 -3.59 12.66 -12.44
N PRO A 65 -3.48 13.84 -11.78
CA PRO A 65 -2.40 14.11 -10.85
C PRO A 65 -2.31 13.03 -9.77
N LYS A 66 -1.07 12.61 -9.48
CA LYS A 66 -0.78 11.58 -8.47
C LYS A 66 0.01 12.19 -7.32
N VAL A 67 -0.37 11.79 -6.12
CA VAL A 67 0.41 12.04 -4.91
C VAL A 67 1.04 10.74 -4.47
N ASN A 68 2.33 10.79 -4.21
CA ASN A 68 3.06 9.69 -3.64
C ASN A 68 3.14 9.88 -2.12
N VAL A 69 2.76 8.84 -1.39
CA VAL A 69 2.72 8.85 0.07
C VAL A 69 3.73 7.85 0.56
N TRP A 70 4.65 8.31 1.39
CA TRP A 70 5.51 7.47 2.21
C TRP A 70 4.96 7.45 3.63
N CYS A 71 4.80 6.26 4.20
CA CYS A 71 4.36 6.09 5.58
C CYS A 71 5.38 5.23 6.35
N GLY A 72 5.65 5.59 7.59
CA GLY A 72 6.44 4.81 8.54
C GLY A 72 5.68 4.62 9.86
N LEU A 73 5.69 3.41 10.40
CA LEU A 73 5.04 3.02 11.65
C LEU A 73 6.08 2.36 12.56
N MET A 74 6.15 2.79 13.82
CA MET A 74 7.05 2.24 14.83
C MET A 74 6.39 2.29 16.20
N HIS A 75 6.02 1.14 16.76
CA HIS A 75 5.29 1.03 18.03
C HIS A 75 4.07 1.98 18.08
N ASN A 76 4.16 3.08 18.84
CA ASN A 76 3.10 4.08 18.99
C ASN A 76 3.39 5.39 18.22
N ASN A 77 4.46 5.41 17.42
CA ASN A 77 4.85 6.54 16.60
C ASN A 77 4.55 6.26 15.12
N TRP A 78 4.14 7.31 14.41
CA TRP A 78 3.90 7.24 12.97
C TRP A 78 4.35 8.55 12.31
N ALA A 79 4.80 8.45 11.06
CA ALA A 79 5.17 9.59 10.24
C ALA A 79 4.70 9.38 8.81
N VAL A 80 4.23 10.46 8.18
CA VAL A 80 3.77 10.46 6.78
C VAL A 80 4.45 11.60 6.03
N SER A 81 4.95 11.31 4.84
CA SER A 81 5.49 12.31 3.92
C SER A 81 4.78 12.26 2.58
N LEU A 82 4.42 13.43 2.06
CA LEU A 82 3.72 13.60 0.79
C LEU A 82 4.67 14.18 -0.25
N HIS A 83 4.85 13.47 -1.37
CA HIS A 83 5.59 13.95 -2.52
C HIS A 83 4.65 14.10 -3.71
N GLY A 84 4.43 15.34 -4.14
CA GLY A 84 3.68 15.61 -5.37
C GLY A 84 4.55 15.34 -6.59
N LYS A 85 4.13 14.43 -7.48
CA LYS A 85 4.74 14.36 -8.82
C LYS A 85 4.15 15.49 -9.66
N LYS A 86 4.89 16.59 -9.82
CA LYS A 86 4.55 17.62 -10.81
C LYS A 86 4.76 17.04 -12.20
N HIS A 87 3.69 16.53 -12.81
CA HIS A 87 3.67 16.38 -14.27
C HIS A 87 3.56 17.79 -14.86
N TYR A 88 4.70 18.38 -15.23
CA TYR A 88 4.69 19.43 -16.25
C TYR A 88 4.40 18.75 -17.59
N ARG A 89 3.51 19.38 -18.38
CA ARG A 89 3.20 18.99 -19.76
C ARG A 89 4.47 18.84 -20.60
#